data_AF-A0A484NCT8-F1
#
_entry.id   AF-A0A484NCT8-F1
#
_cell.length_a   1.000
_cell.length_b   1.000
_cell.length_c   1.000
_cell.angle_alpha   90.00
_cell.angle_beta   90.00
_cell.angle_gamma   90.00
#
_symmetry.space_group_name_H-M   'P 1'
#
loop_
_entity.id
_entity.type
_entity.pdbx_description
1 polymer ?
#
loop_
_entity_poly.entity_id
_entity_poly.type
_entity_poly.pdbx_seq_one_letter_code
_entity_poly.pdbx_strand_id
1 'polypeptide(L)'
;MKILGFRERSSSRTIIPTSSSSKPLPSMTFPIMAMSTLFATLGFIRLPNTTTTASSSQTSKVYTPAEQGVENGVWKLAKAYVAVNDSGVHQLVSHWLNTHAVIEPFVIATNRQLSALHPIYMLLHPHFRDTTTINALARQILINAGGILEKTVFPGRYTMEMSAVVYKGWDFTDQALPTDLVKRGVAVEDQNSPHGVRLLIEDYPYAVDGLEIWSSIKTWVDEYCKLHYKSNDMVLKDTELQAWWKELREQGHGDLKDKPWWPKMQTIQELIDSCTIIIWIASALHAAVNFGQKKPSGFRCSHRSLVVDFGRPI
;
A
#
# COMPACT_ATOMS: atom_id res chain seq x y z
N MET A 1 -15.31 18.37 1.58
CA MET A 1 -14.24 18.44 2.60
C MET A 1 -13.00 17.82 1.95
N LYS A 2 -12.02 18.63 1.52
CA LYS A 2 -10.80 18.13 0.87
C LYS A 2 -9.95 17.42 1.94
N ILE A 3 -9.90 16.09 1.90
CA ILE A 3 -8.88 15.34 2.64
C ILE A 3 -7.60 15.55 1.83
N LEU A 4 -6.54 16.02 2.51
CA LEU A 4 -5.31 16.65 1.99
C LEU A 4 -5.38 18.18 1.87
N GLY A 5 -5.19 18.83 3.02
CA GLY A 5 -4.75 20.22 3.08
C GLY A 5 -3.28 20.37 2.68
N PHE A 6 -2.95 20.21 1.41
CA PHE A 6 -1.67 20.68 0.86
C PHE A 6 -1.85 22.12 0.39
N ARG A 7 -1.33 23.07 1.19
CA ARG A 7 -1.24 24.49 0.81
C ARG A 7 0.21 24.75 0.40
N GLU A 8 0.49 24.74 -0.91
CA GLU A 8 1.77 25.25 -1.43
C GLU A 8 1.92 26.73 -1.05
N ARG A 9 3.03 27.10 -0.42
CA ARG A 9 3.44 28.50 -0.30
C ARG A 9 4.20 28.87 -1.57
N SER A 10 3.64 29.81 -2.33
CA SER A 10 4.35 30.49 -3.42
C SER A 10 5.46 31.39 -2.84
N SER A 11 6.70 31.21 -3.32
CA SER A 11 7.73 32.22 -3.21
C SER A 11 8.31 32.48 -4.60
N SER A 12 7.93 33.61 -5.17
CA SER A 12 8.41 34.12 -6.45
C SER A 12 9.92 34.39 -6.39
N ARG A 13 10.72 33.78 -7.27
CA ARG A 13 12.03 34.31 -7.67
C ARG A 13 12.23 34.19 -9.17
N THR A 14 12.66 35.33 -9.70
CA THR A 14 12.91 35.74 -11.08
C THR A 14 13.82 34.78 -11.86
N ILE A 15 13.44 34.51 -13.11
CA ILE A 15 14.18 33.74 -14.10
C ILE A 15 15.21 34.64 -14.79
N ILE A 16 16.48 34.22 -14.84
CA ILE A 16 17.51 34.74 -15.77
C ILE A 16 17.95 33.56 -16.66
N PRO A 17 17.92 33.68 -18.00
CA PRO A 17 18.18 32.56 -18.90
C PRO A 17 19.68 32.42 -19.18
N THR A 18 20.22 31.20 -19.11
CA THR A 18 21.45 30.84 -19.82
C THR A 18 21.21 29.57 -20.62
N SER A 19 21.51 29.66 -21.91
CA SER A 19 21.37 28.64 -22.92
C SER A 19 22.54 27.66 -22.88
N SER A 20 22.28 26.37 -22.73
CA SER A 20 23.15 25.32 -23.28
C SER A 20 22.34 24.06 -23.53
N SER A 21 22.28 23.66 -24.79
CA SER A 21 21.68 22.42 -25.25
C SER A 21 22.48 21.20 -24.78
N SER A 22 21.88 20.39 -23.92
CA SER A 22 22.29 18.99 -23.75
C SER A 22 21.05 18.16 -23.47
N LYS A 23 20.64 17.33 -24.44
CA LYS A 23 19.60 16.31 -24.25
C LYS A 23 20.13 15.27 -23.25
N PRO A 24 19.46 14.99 -22.12
CA PRO A 24 19.81 13.85 -21.30
C PRO A 24 19.12 12.59 -21.85
N LEU A 25 19.92 11.53 -22.06
CA LEU A 25 19.42 10.17 -22.21
C LEU A 25 18.62 9.75 -20.95
N PRO A 26 17.65 8.83 -21.07
CA PRO A 26 16.77 8.47 -19.97
C PRO A 26 17.56 7.77 -18.85
N SER A 27 17.81 8.48 -17.76
CA SER A 27 18.24 7.86 -16.51
C SER A 27 17.04 7.10 -15.92
N MET A 28 17.11 5.77 -15.94
CA MET A 28 16.18 4.93 -15.17
C MET A 28 16.36 5.22 -13.69
N THR A 29 15.51 6.10 -13.17
CA THR A 29 15.38 6.36 -11.74
C THR A 29 14.56 5.21 -11.14
N PHE A 30 15.22 4.09 -10.84
CA PHE A 30 14.62 3.10 -9.93
C PHE A 30 14.56 3.72 -8.53
N PRO A 31 13.38 3.95 -7.95
CA PRO A 31 13.29 4.44 -6.58
C PRO A 31 13.90 3.40 -5.64
N ILE A 32 14.64 3.89 -4.64
CA ILE A 32 15.53 3.19 -3.69
C ILE A 32 14.84 2.12 -2.81
N MET A 33 13.58 1.79 -3.08
CA MET A 33 12.70 1.05 -2.17
C MET A 33 12.04 -0.16 -2.83
N ALA A 34 12.73 -0.81 -3.77
CA ALA A 34 12.26 -2.03 -4.43
C ALA A 34 13.35 -3.10 -4.39
N MET A 35 13.70 -3.59 -3.21
CA MET A 35 14.41 -4.86 -3.02
C MET A 35 14.18 -5.35 -1.57
N SER A 36 12.97 -5.79 -1.24
CA SER A 36 12.73 -6.62 -0.06
C SER A 36 12.32 -8.03 -0.49
N THR A 37 13.35 -8.87 -0.57
CA THR A 37 13.40 -10.32 -0.28
C THR A 37 12.35 -11.28 -0.86
N LEU A 38 12.81 -12.06 -1.85
CA LEU A 38 12.74 -13.52 -1.80
C LEU A 38 14.01 -14.16 -2.41
N PHE A 39 15.19 -13.72 -1.99
CA PHE A 39 16.42 -14.48 -2.21
C PHE A 39 17.38 -14.20 -1.05
N ALA A 40 17.71 -15.22 -0.27
CA ALA A 40 18.71 -15.17 0.79
C ALA A 40 20.15 -15.04 0.26
N THR A 41 20.34 -14.50 -0.94
CA THR A 41 21.62 -14.54 -1.65
C THR A 41 22.41 -13.23 -1.56
N LEU A 42 21.77 -12.06 -1.44
CA LEU A 42 22.43 -10.74 -1.42
C LEU A 42 21.65 -9.70 -0.60
N GLY A 43 22.35 -8.91 0.23
CA GLY A 43 21.84 -7.70 0.88
C GLY A 43 22.46 -6.46 0.25
N PHE A 44 21.66 -5.61 -0.38
CA PHE A 44 22.14 -4.39 -1.01
C PHE A 44 21.88 -3.19 -0.10
N ILE A 45 22.94 -2.47 0.28
CA ILE A 45 22.80 -1.15 0.93
C ILE A 45 23.26 -0.11 -0.09
N ARG A 46 22.28 0.57 -0.70
CA ARG A 46 22.51 1.66 -1.63
C ARG A 46 22.31 2.99 -0.91
N LEU A 47 23.32 3.85 -0.97
CA LEU A 47 23.22 5.24 -0.56
C LEU A 47 23.04 6.11 -1.80
N PRO A 48 22.27 7.21 -1.73
CA PRO A 48 22.18 8.15 -2.81
C PRO A 48 23.56 8.77 -3.08
N ASN A 49 24.03 8.72 -4.33
CA ASN A 49 25.21 9.46 -4.76
C ASN A 49 24.85 10.95 -4.82
N THR A 50 24.95 11.67 -3.70
CA THR A 50 24.84 13.13 -3.73
C THR A 50 26.20 13.72 -4.12
N THR A 51 26.42 13.91 -5.42
CA THR A 51 27.46 14.83 -5.90
C THR A 51 26.98 16.26 -5.67
N THR A 52 27.07 16.74 -4.43
CA THR A 52 27.27 18.15 -4.07
C THR A 52 27.38 18.30 -2.56
N THR A 53 28.50 18.89 -2.15
CA THR A 53 28.82 19.49 -0.83
C THR A 53 28.98 18.55 0.38
N ALA A 54 30.25 18.24 0.64
CA ALA A 54 30.93 17.96 1.91
C ALA A 54 30.43 16.85 2.87
N SER A 55 31.34 15.88 3.09
CA SER A 55 31.52 15.00 4.27
C SER A 55 30.63 13.78 4.50
N SER A 56 30.27 13.01 3.48
CA SER A 56 30.02 11.57 3.70
C SER A 56 30.80 10.73 2.70
N SER A 57 31.89 10.10 3.15
CA SER A 57 32.66 9.11 2.39
C SER A 57 31.94 7.76 2.26
N GLN A 58 30.63 7.74 2.44
CA GLN A 58 29.87 6.50 2.49
C GLN A 58 29.50 6.07 1.06
N THR A 59 30.10 4.97 0.63
CA THR A 59 29.85 4.35 -0.69
C THR A 59 28.80 3.25 -0.56
N SER A 60 27.96 3.08 -1.58
CA SER A 60 27.07 1.92 -1.68
C SER A 60 27.88 0.62 -1.71
N LYS A 61 27.40 -0.43 -1.02
CA LYS A 61 28.07 -1.74 -0.94
C LYS A 61 27.08 -2.90 -1.02
N VAL A 62 27.55 -4.00 -1.58
CA VAL A 62 26.84 -5.29 -1.61
C VAL A 62 27.38 -6.15 -0.48
N TYR A 63 26.50 -6.73 0.32
CA TYR A 63 26.84 -7.64 1.40
C TYR A 63 26.30 -9.02 1.10
N THR A 64 27.12 -10.05 1.31
CA THR A 64 26.77 -11.45 1.09
C THR A 64 26.63 -12.18 2.44
N PRO A 65 25.90 -13.31 2.48
CA PRO A 65 25.86 -14.15 3.68
C PRO A 65 27.26 -14.56 4.14
N ALA A 66 27.50 -14.46 5.45
CA ALA A 66 28.70 -14.96 6.10
C ALA A 66 28.32 -15.58 7.46
N GLU A 67 28.88 -16.74 7.77
CA GLU A 67 28.52 -17.51 8.97
C GLU A 67 29.46 -17.26 10.16
N GLN A 68 30.69 -16.80 9.91
CA GLN A 68 31.73 -16.64 10.91
C GLN A 68 32.46 -15.29 10.81
N GLY A 69 33.20 -14.93 11.85
CA GLY A 69 34.05 -13.74 11.88
C GLY A 69 33.31 -12.40 11.85
N VAL A 70 34.06 -11.34 11.57
CA VAL A 70 33.53 -9.96 11.46
C VAL A 70 32.47 -9.84 10.37
N GLU A 71 32.65 -10.58 9.26
CA GLU A 71 31.71 -10.59 8.14
C GLU A 71 30.30 -11.10 8.53
N ASN A 72 30.19 -12.04 9.48
CA ASN A 72 28.88 -12.42 10.03
C ASN A 72 28.18 -11.25 10.75
N GLY A 73 28.94 -10.45 11.50
CA GLY A 73 28.45 -9.25 12.15
C GLY A 73 27.97 -8.19 11.15
N VAL A 74 28.77 -7.98 10.10
CA VAL A 74 28.43 -7.08 8.98
C VAL A 74 27.17 -7.56 8.24
N TRP A 75 27.06 -8.87 7.96
CA TRP A 75 25.86 -9.46 7.36
C TRP A 75 24.62 -9.29 8.23
N LYS A 76 24.74 -9.51 9.55
CA LYS A 76 23.64 -9.26 10.50
C LYS A 76 23.22 -7.80 10.51
N LEU A 77 24.17 -6.86 10.41
CA LEU A 77 23.87 -5.43 10.32
C LEU A 77 23.18 -5.09 8.99
N ALA A 78 23.63 -5.66 7.87
CA ALA A 78 22.97 -5.48 6.58
C ALA A 78 21.51 -5.94 6.60
N LYS A 79 21.24 -7.12 7.19
CA LYS A 79 19.86 -7.59 7.41
C LYS A 79 19.06 -6.67 8.32
N ALA A 80 19.69 -6.07 9.34
CA ALA A 80 19.03 -5.10 10.21
C ALA A 80 18.59 -3.84 9.45
N TYR A 81 19.41 -3.30 8.54
CA TYR A 81 19.01 -2.18 7.68
C TYR A 81 17.85 -2.53 6.76
N VAL A 82 17.85 -3.72 6.15
CA VAL A 82 16.72 -4.21 5.36
C VAL A 82 15.45 -4.29 6.21
N ALA A 83 15.54 -4.83 7.43
CA ALA A 83 14.40 -4.92 8.34
C ALA A 83 13.84 -3.56 8.77
N VAL A 84 14.69 -2.53 8.89
CA VAL A 84 14.26 -1.14 9.16
C VAL A 84 13.44 -0.58 8.00
N ASN A 85 13.91 -0.75 6.77
CA ASN A 85 13.16 -0.33 5.59
C ASN A 85 11.83 -1.08 5.49
N ASP A 86 11.86 -2.40 5.70
CA ASP A 86 10.66 -3.24 5.68
C ASP A 86 9.66 -2.80 6.75
N SER A 87 10.10 -2.54 7.99
CA SER A 87 9.22 -2.04 9.05
C SER A 87 8.59 -0.68 8.70
N GLY A 88 9.33 0.22 8.06
CA GLY A 88 8.80 1.51 7.60
C GLY A 88 7.78 1.35 6.49
N VAL A 89 8.09 0.56 5.45
CA VAL A 89 7.17 0.26 4.35
C VAL A 89 5.94 -0.48 4.85
N HIS A 90 6.10 -1.49 5.69
CA HIS A 90 5.02 -2.27 6.29
C HIS A 90 4.04 -1.37 7.03
N GLN A 91 4.51 -0.54 7.97
CA GLN A 91 3.62 0.30 8.77
C GLN A 91 2.94 1.40 7.94
N LEU A 92 3.68 2.04 7.03
CA LEU A 92 3.24 3.26 6.36
C LEU A 92 2.53 3.02 5.03
N VAL A 93 2.89 1.93 4.36
CA VAL A 93 2.36 1.58 3.05
C VAL A 93 1.44 0.38 3.17
N SER A 94 1.97 -0.79 3.53
CA SER A 94 1.20 -2.03 3.51
C SER A 94 0.04 -2.03 4.51
N HIS A 95 0.23 -1.43 5.68
CA HIS A 95 -0.77 -1.33 6.73
C HIS A 95 -1.53 0.01 6.66
N TRP A 96 -0.89 1.14 6.95
CA TRP A 96 -1.61 2.42 6.99
C TRP A 96 -2.24 2.81 5.65
N LEU A 97 -1.45 2.91 4.58
CA LEU A 97 -1.96 3.41 3.30
C LEU A 97 -2.94 2.40 2.67
N ASN A 98 -2.48 1.18 2.42
CA ASN A 98 -3.18 0.18 1.59
C ASN A 98 -4.37 -0.48 2.31
N THR A 99 -4.60 -0.20 3.59
CA THR A 99 -5.83 -0.62 4.28
C THR A 99 -6.55 0.57 4.90
N HIS A 100 -6.01 1.20 5.93
CA HIS A 100 -6.70 2.23 6.70
C HIS A 100 -7.06 3.46 5.85
N ALA A 101 -6.09 4.06 5.17
CA ALA A 101 -6.29 5.32 4.47
C ALA A 101 -7.11 5.14 3.19
N VAL A 102 -6.87 4.07 2.43
CA VAL A 102 -7.60 3.84 1.17
C VAL A 102 -9.04 3.40 1.39
N ILE A 103 -9.37 2.73 2.50
CA ILE A 103 -10.73 2.25 2.73
C ILE A 103 -11.67 3.34 3.30
N GLU A 104 -11.15 4.33 4.03
CA GLU A 104 -11.96 5.40 4.64
C GLU A 104 -12.82 6.20 3.63
N PRO A 105 -12.33 6.55 2.42
CA PRO A 105 -13.17 7.11 1.35
C PRO A 105 -14.38 6.25 0.98
N PHE A 106 -14.25 4.92 0.97
CA PHE A 106 -15.37 4.01 0.69
C PHE A 106 -16.40 4.04 1.81
N VAL A 107 -15.97 4.12 3.07
CA VAL A 107 -16.88 4.28 4.22
C VAL A 107 -17.70 5.57 4.07
N ILE A 108 -17.03 6.67 3.76
CA ILE A 108 -17.67 7.99 3.63
C ILE A 108 -18.66 8.00 2.47
N ALA A 109 -18.26 7.58 1.27
CA ALA A 109 -19.13 7.56 0.09
C ALA A 109 -20.33 6.63 0.30
N THR A 110 -20.12 5.45 0.91
CA THR A 110 -21.19 4.48 1.17
C THR A 110 -22.29 5.09 2.06
N ASN A 111 -21.91 5.77 3.15
CA ASN A 111 -22.88 6.39 4.05
C ASN A 111 -23.55 7.65 3.46
N ARG A 112 -22.96 8.27 2.43
CA ARG A 112 -23.48 9.51 1.82
C ARG A 112 -24.40 9.26 0.63
N GLN A 113 -24.13 8.19 -0.13
CA GLN A 113 -24.78 7.96 -1.42
C GLN A 113 -25.69 6.74 -1.43
N LEU A 114 -25.46 5.75 -0.55
CA LEU A 114 -26.28 4.55 -0.49
C LEU A 114 -27.20 4.62 0.73
N SER A 115 -28.49 4.38 0.50
CA SER A 115 -29.48 4.22 1.56
C SER A 115 -29.12 3.03 2.46
N ALA A 116 -29.51 3.09 3.73
CA ALA A 116 -29.35 1.95 4.66
C ALA A 116 -30.10 0.68 4.18
N LEU A 117 -31.08 0.83 3.28
CA LEU A 117 -31.82 -0.26 2.64
C LEU A 117 -31.21 -0.72 1.31
N HIS A 118 -30.19 -0.01 0.81
CA HIS A 118 -29.55 -0.35 -0.45
C HIS A 118 -28.77 -1.67 -0.30
N PRO A 119 -28.89 -2.64 -1.23
CA PRO A 119 -28.25 -3.95 -1.09
C PRO A 119 -26.73 -3.84 -0.96
N ILE A 120 -26.09 -2.96 -1.73
CA ILE A 120 -24.63 -2.74 -1.61
C ILE A 120 -24.24 -2.05 -0.30
N TYR A 121 -25.10 -1.22 0.29
CA TYR A 121 -24.85 -0.71 1.65
C TYR A 121 -24.86 -1.87 2.65
N MET A 122 -25.88 -2.72 2.60
CA MET A 122 -26.00 -3.87 3.51
C MET A 122 -24.83 -4.85 3.38
N LEU A 123 -24.35 -5.06 2.16
CA LEU A 123 -23.19 -5.89 1.88
C LEU A 123 -21.91 -5.31 2.48
N LEU A 124 -21.64 -4.02 2.27
CA LEU A 124 -20.34 -3.40 2.61
C LEU A 124 -20.27 -2.90 4.06
N HIS A 125 -21.39 -2.44 4.63
CA HIS A 125 -21.42 -1.77 5.93
C HIS A 125 -20.76 -2.56 7.07
N PRO A 126 -20.96 -3.90 7.21
CA PRO A 126 -20.29 -4.68 8.25
C PRO A 126 -18.76 -4.63 8.18
N HIS A 127 -18.20 -4.47 6.98
CA HIS A 127 -16.75 -4.43 6.74
C HIS A 127 -16.13 -3.07 7.08
N PHE A 128 -16.95 -2.04 7.29
CA PHE A 128 -16.49 -0.69 7.64
C PHE A 128 -16.48 -0.40 9.13
N ARG A 129 -16.89 -1.37 9.95
CA ARG A 129 -16.97 -1.23 11.40
C ARG A 129 -15.66 -0.68 11.97
N ASP A 130 -15.79 0.37 12.78
CA ASP A 130 -14.73 1.06 13.52
C ASP A 130 -13.61 1.71 12.68
N THR A 131 -13.60 1.58 11.34
CA THR A 131 -12.57 2.16 10.45
C THR A 131 -12.40 3.67 10.65
N THR A 132 -13.49 4.44 10.56
CA THR A 132 -13.44 5.90 10.72
C THR A 132 -13.02 6.30 12.13
N THR A 133 -13.46 5.54 13.14
CA THR A 133 -13.12 5.76 14.55
C THR A 133 -11.61 5.57 14.78
N ILE A 134 -11.05 4.44 14.33
CA ILE A 134 -9.63 4.16 14.52
C ILE A 134 -8.76 5.11 13.69
N ASN A 135 -9.19 5.49 12.48
CA ASN A 135 -8.46 6.45 11.66
C ASN A 135 -8.48 7.86 12.27
N ALA A 136 -9.59 8.29 12.86
CA ALA A 136 -9.67 9.56 13.58
C ALA A 136 -8.71 9.59 14.78
N LEU A 137 -8.67 8.51 15.57
CA LEU A 137 -7.70 8.37 16.66
C LEU A 137 -6.27 8.34 16.13
N ALA A 138 -5.99 7.58 15.07
CA ALA A 138 -4.66 7.51 14.48
C ALA A 138 -4.17 8.89 14.04
N ARG A 139 -5.01 9.70 13.39
CA ARG A 139 -4.70 11.10 13.03
C ARG A 139 -4.41 11.99 14.23
N GLN A 140 -4.94 11.70 15.41
CA GLN A 140 -4.74 12.51 16.61
C GLN A 140 -3.49 12.12 17.40
N ILE A 141 -3.17 10.83 17.50
CA ILE A 141 -2.14 10.33 18.43
C ILE A 141 -1.02 9.51 17.77
N LEU A 142 -1.26 8.93 16.60
CA LEU A 142 -0.36 7.96 15.97
C LEU A 142 0.47 8.59 14.85
N ILE A 143 -0.21 9.19 13.87
CA ILE A 143 0.39 9.68 12.61
C ILE A 143 0.51 11.21 12.53
N ASN A 144 0.15 11.91 13.61
CA ASN A 144 0.34 13.36 13.70
C ASN A 144 1.82 13.72 13.84
N ALA A 145 2.15 14.99 13.61
CA ALA A 145 3.46 15.55 13.89
C ALA A 145 3.82 15.33 15.37
N GLY A 146 4.99 14.74 15.63
CA GLY A 146 5.43 14.33 16.96
C GLY A 146 4.63 13.15 17.58
N GLY A 147 3.79 12.49 16.79
CA GLY A 147 3.04 11.29 17.17
C GLY A 147 3.92 10.06 17.34
N ILE A 148 3.29 8.92 17.62
CA ILE A 148 4.00 7.68 17.90
C ILE A 148 4.83 7.22 16.69
N LEU A 149 4.28 7.22 15.46
CA LEU A 149 5.03 6.72 14.29
C LEU A 149 6.27 7.58 13.99
N GLU A 150 6.16 8.90 14.01
CA GLU A 150 7.34 9.76 13.77
C GLU A 150 8.47 9.55 14.80
N LYS A 151 8.15 9.01 15.97
CA LYS A 151 9.12 8.71 17.04
C LYS A 151 9.68 7.29 16.96
N THR A 152 8.99 6.35 16.33
CA THR A 152 9.30 4.91 16.43
C THR A 152 9.63 4.25 15.11
N VAL A 153 9.27 4.83 13.95
CA VAL A 153 9.61 4.28 12.63
C VAL A 153 10.57 5.19 11.87
N PHE A 154 11.50 4.56 11.16
CA PHE A 154 12.40 5.20 10.19
C PHE A 154 11.60 5.55 8.93
N PRO A 155 10.93 6.72 8.90
CA PRO A 155 11.44 7.97 8.30
C PRO A 155 11.29 9.23 9.18
N GLY A 156 10.88 9.07 10.45
CA GLY A 156 10.66 10.20 11.36
C GLY A 156 9.60 11.18 10.86
N ARG A 157 9.92 12.48 10.81
CA ARG A 157 8.99 13.52 10.31
C ARG A 157 8.54 13.37 8.84
N TYR A 158 9.19 12.49 8.07
CA TYR A 158 8.86 12.24 6.66
C TYR A 158 7.87 11.07 6.47
N THR A 159 7.43 10.47 7.57
CA THR A 159 6.51 9.32 7.62
C THR A 159 5.31 9.47 6.68
N MET A 160 4.54 10.54 6.85
CA MET A 160 3.31 10.74 6.06
C MET A 160 3.58 11.17 4.62
N GLU A 161 4.68 11.88 4.37
CA GLU A 161 5.11 12.26 3.02
C GLU A 161 5.48 11.02 2.20
N MET A 162 6.16 10.04 2.82
CA MET A 162 6.49 8.78 2.19
C MET A 162 5.23 8.04 1.71
N SER A 163 4.21 7.88 2.56
CA SER A 163 2.94 7.28 2.16
C SER A 163 2.25 8.05 1.03
N ALA A 164 2.25 9.39 1.10
CA ALA A 164 1.65 10.22 0.06
C ALA A 164 2.38 10.09 -1.30
N VAL A 165 3.70 9.94 -1.30
CA VAL A 165 4.48 9.69 -2.53
C VAL A 165 4.13 8.32 -3.12
N VAL A 166 4.05 7.29 -2.28
CA VAL A 166 3.69 5.93 -2.73
C VAL A 166 2.27 5.86 -3.28
N TYR A 167 1.33 6.59 -2.68
CA TYR A 167 -0.07 6.65 -3.13
C TYR A 167 -0.22 7.11 -4.59
N LYS A 168 0.71 7.93 -5.12
CA LYS A 168 0.67 8.37 -6.54
C LYS A 168 0.73 7.20 -7.53
N GLY A 169 1.30 6.07 -7.12
CA GLY A 169 1.39 4.83 -7.89
C GLY A 169 0.40 3.75 -7.46
N TRP A 170 -0.52 4.05 -6.53
CA TRP A 170 -1.54 3.11 -6.11
C TRP A 170 -2.59 2.91 -7.22
N ASP A 171 -3.05 1.67 -7.34
CA ASP A 171 -4.06 1.22 -8.30
C ASP A 171 -5.05 0.33 -7.55
N PHE A 172 -6.33 0.67 -7.64
CA PHE A 172 -7.41 -0.06 -6.98
C PHE A 172 -7.53 -1.49 -7.47
N THR A 173 -7.40 -1.71 -8.77
CA THR A 173 -7.59 -3.03 -9.40
C THR A 173 -6.45 -3.99 -9.06
N ASP A 174 -5.25 -3.45 -8.85
CA ASP A 174 -4.10 -4.22 -8.37
C ASP A 174 -4.21 -4.66 -6.91
N GLN A 175 -5.20 -4.17 -6.14
CA GLN A 175 -5.43 -4.63 -4.78
C GLN A 175 -6.16 -5.98 -4.73
N ALA A 176 -6.63 -6.48 -5.88
CA ALA A 176 -7.12 -7.85 -5.98
C ALA A 176 -5.97 -8.83 -5.78
N LEU A 177 -6.11 -9.78 -4.83
CA LEU A 177 -5.01 -10.68 -4.47
C LEU A 177 -4.41 -11.45 -5.67
N PRO A 178 -5.20 -12.07 -6.56
CA PRO A 178 -4.63 -12.75 -7.74
C PRO A 178 -3.83 -11.80 -8.63
N THR A 179 -4.35 -10.58 -8.86
CA THR A 179 -3.69 -9.55 -9.66
C THR A 179 -2.38 -9.10 -9.02
N ASP A 180 -2.36 -8.85 -7.71
CA ASP A 180 -1.14 -8.51 -6.97
C ASP A 180 -0.07 -9.60 -7.07
N LEU A 181 -0.47 -10.88 -6.89
CA LEU A 181 0.46 -12.01 -6.96
C LEU A 181 1.12 -12.15 -8.35
N VAL A 182 0.33 -11.99 -9.42
CA VAL A 182 0.84 -12.01 -10.79
C VAL A 182 1.72 -10.79 -11.06
N LYS A 183 1.28 -9.59 -10.65
CA LYS A 183 2.03 -8.35 -10.84
C LYS A 183 3.39 -8.36 -10.14
N ARG A 184 3.48 -8.97 -8.96
CA ARG A 184 4.75 -9.13 -8.22
C ARG A 184 5.64 -10.25 -8.79
N GLY A 185 5.15 -11.03 -9.76
CA GLY A 185 5.89 -12.14 -10.36
C GLY A 185 6.07 -13.32 -9.40
N VAL A 186 5.14 -13.52 -8.45
CA VAL A 186 5.12 -14.67 -7.53
C VAL A 186 4.03 -15.69 -7.89
N ALA A 187 3.22 -15.37 -8.90
CA ALA A 187 2.25 -16.27 -9.53
C ALA A 187 2.18 -16.00 -11.04
N VAL A 188 1.59 -16.93 -11.77
CA VAL A 188 1.24 -16.77 -13.19
C VAL A 188 -0.22 -17.11 -13.39
N GLU A 189 -0.87 -16.49 -14.38
CA GLU A 189 -2.23 -16.85 -14.77
C GLU A 189 -2.27 -18.31 -15.24
N ASP A 190 -3.24 -19.06 -14.72
CA ASP A 190 -3.47 -20.46 -15.08
C ASP A 190 -4.96 -20.79 -14.89
N GLN A 191 -5.67 -20.92 -16.00
CA GLN A 191 -7.10 -21.21 -16.01
C GLN A 191 -7.44 -22.60 -15.44
N ASN A 192 -6.46 -23.52 -15.39
CA ASN A 192 -6.67 -24.86 -14.81
C ASN A 192 -6.46 -24.87 -13.29
N SER A 193 -5.87 -23.81 -12.73
CA SER A 193 -5.70 -23.69 -11.29
C SER A 193 -7.02 -23.24 -10.62
N PRO A 194 -7.35 -23.75 -9.42
CA PRO A 194 -8.64 -23.46 -8.75
C PRO A 194 -8.97 -21.98 -8.58
N HIS A 195 -7.93 -21.15 -8.42
CA HIS A 195 -8.05 -19.70 -8.18
C HIS A 195 -7.70 -18.86 -9.41
N GLY A 196 -7.56 -19.48 -10.58
CA GLY A 196 -7.17 -18.82 -11.84
C GLY A 196 -5.70 -18.39 -11.93
N VAL A 197 -4.91 -18.67 -10.89
CA VAL A 197 -3.48 -18.40 -10.83
C VAL A 197 -2.73 -19.59 -10.22
N ARG A 198 -1.52 -19.84 -10.71
CA ARG A 198 -0.59 -20.82 -10.17
C ARG A 198 0.58 -20.11 -9.49
N LEU A 199 0.79 -20.40 -8.20
CA LEU A 199 1.90 -19.85 -7.44
C LEU A 199 3.25 -20.39 -7.96
N LEU A 200 4.25 -19.53 -8.01
CA LEU A 200 5.64 -19.93 -8.32
C LEU A 200 6.39 -20.42 -7.08
N ILE A 201 5.89 -20.07 -5.90
CA ILE A 201 6.33 -20.56 -4.61
C ILE A 201 5.14 -21.32 -4.03
N GLU A 202 5.17 -22.64 -4.12
CA GLU A 202 4.03 -23.49 -3.75
C GLU A 202 3.65 -23.32 -2.28
N ASP A 203 4.65 -23.28 -1.38
CA ASP A 203 4.46 -23.01 0.04
C ASP A 203 4.69 -21.53 0.36
N TYR A 204 3.81 -20.66 -0.16
CA TYR A 204 3.73 -19.25 0.22
C TYR A 204 2.47 -19.03 1.08
N PRO A 205 2.56 -19.12 2.43
CA PRO A 205 1.39 -19.20 3.30
C PRO A 205 0.37 -18.06 3.13
N TYR A 206 0.84 -16.81 3.01
CA TYR A 206 -0.05 -15.67 2.76
C TYR A 206 -0.84 -15.80 1.45
N ALA A 207 -0.20 -16.29 0.39
CA ALA A 207 -0.84 -16.42 -0.92
C ALA A 207 -1.76 -17.63 -0.95
N VAL A 208 -1.33 -18.77 -0.39
CA VAL A 208 -2.13 -20.00 -0.30
C VAL A 208 -3.42 -19.74 0.48
N ASP A 209 -3.31 -19.28 1.72
CA ASP A 209 -4.48 -19.03 2.58
C ASP A 209 -5.31 -17.85 2.06
N GLY A 210 -4.63 -16.81 1.54
CA GLY A 210 -5.28 -15.62 1.02
C GLY A 210 -6.15 -15.91 -0.19
N LEU A 211 -5.73 -16.80 -1.09
CA LEU A 211 -6.49 -17.17 -2.29
C LEU A 211 -7.78 -17.92 -1.94
N GLU A 212 -7.75 -18.78 -0.92
CA GLU A 212 -8.96 -19.44 -0.40
C GLU A 212 -9.97 -18.44 0.17
N ILE A 213 -9.49 -17.48 0.98
CA ILE A 213 -10.35 -16.42 1.53
C ILE A 213 -10.88 -15.51 0.41
N TRP A 214 -10.01 -15.11 -0.52
CA TRP A 214 -10.39 -14.29 -1.67
C TRP A 214 -11.50 -14.96 -2.52
N SER A 215 -11.32 -16.24 -2.84
CA SER A 215 -12.30 -17.02 -3.62
C SER A 215 -13.64 -17.15 -2.89
N SER A 216 -13.60 -17.34 -1.57
CA SER A 216 -14.80 -17.37 -0.72
C SER A 216 -15.54 -16.03 -0.72
N ILE A 217 -14.82 -14.91 -0.56
CA ILE A 217 -15.41 -13.56 -0.64
C ILE A 217 -16.02 -13.33 -2.02
N LYS A 218 -15.28 -13.64 -3.09
CA LYS A 218 -15.73 -13.42 -4.46
C LYS A 218 -17.01 -14.21 -4.76
N THR A 219 -17.07 -15.46 -4.32
CA THR A 219 -18.26 -16.33 -4.49
C THR A 219 -19.46 -15.74 -3.75
N TRP A 220 -19.29 -15.33 -2.49
CA TRP A 220 -20.36 -14.68 -1.71
C TRP A 220 -20.88 -13.40 -2.39
N VAL A 221 -19.96 -12.51 -2.81
CA VAL A 221 -20.32 -11.26 -3.47
C VAL A 221 -21.01 -11.51 -4.81
N ASP A 222 -20.54 -12.47 -5.59
CA ASP A 222 -21.13 -12.85 -6.87
C ASP A 222 -22.58 -13.30 -6.70
N GLU A 223 -22.83 -14.23 -5.77
CA GLU A 223 -24.18 -14.71 -5.47
C GLU A 223 -25.07 -13.57 -4.98
N TYR A 224 -24.60 -12.77 -4.01
CA TYR A 224 -25.34 -11.66 -3.44
C TYR A 224 -25.70 -10.59 -4.48
N CYS A 225 -24.73 -10.13 -5.27
CA CYS A 225 -24.97 -9.14 -6.32
C CYS A 225 -25.94 -9.67 -7.37
N LYS A 226 -25.84 -10.94 -7.77
CA LYS A 226 -26.77 -11.56 -8.73
C LYS A 226 -28.17 -11.75 -8.17
N LEU A 227 -28.39 -11.73 -6.85
CA LEU A 227 -29.75 -11.69 -6.29
C LEU A 227 -30.46 -10.37 -6.60
N HIS A 228 -29.73 -9.25 -6.52
CA HIS A 228 -30.29 -7.90 -6.64
C HIS A 228 -30.17 -7.30 -8.05
N TYR A 229 -29.13 -7.62 -8.81
CA TYR A 229 -28.88 -7.12 -10.16
C TYR A 229 -28.92 -8.28 -11.16
N LYS A 230 -29.96 -8.32 -12.01
CA LYS A 230 -30.17 -9.38 -13.01
C LYS A 230 -29.60 -9.04 -14.39
N SER A 231 -29.31 -7.77 -14.63
CA SER A 231 -28.70 -7.29 -15.87
C SER A 231 -27.79 -6.09 -15.62
N ASN A 232 -26.86 -5.84 -16.53
CA ASN A 232 -26.00 -4.64 -16.49
C ASN A 232 -26.82 -3.34 -16.55
N ASP A 233 -27.99 -3.37 -17.20
CA ASP A 233 -28.91 -2.25 -17.25
C ASP A 233 -29.44 -1.85 -15.86
N MET A 234 -29.62 -2.80 -14.93
CA MET A 234 -29.99 -2.48 -13.55
C MET A 234 -28.88 -1.71 -12.83
N VAL A 235 -27.61 -2.08 -13.05
CA VAL A 235 -26.45 -1.36 -12.49
C VAL A 235 -26.36 0.06 -13.03
N LEU A 236 -26.62 0.25 -14.33
CA LEU A 236 -26.61 1.56 -14.98
C LEU A 236 -27.76 2.47 -14.51
N LYS A 237 -28.93 1.90 -14.25
CA LYS A 237 -30.13 2.63 -13.80
C LYS A 237 -30.14 2.92 -12.31
N ASP A 238 -29.27 2.28 -11.53
CA ASP A 238 -29.15 2.49 -10.10
C ASP A 238 -28.45 3.82 -9.80
N THR A 239 -29.25 4.85 -9.54
CA THR A 239 -28.75 6.21 -9.31
C THR A 239 -27.91 6.34 -8.04
N GLU A 240 -28.22 5.57 -6.99
CA GLU A 240 -27.46 5.60 -5.73
C GLU A 240 -26.09 4.98 -5.96
N LEU A 241 -26.03 3.82 -6.63
CA LEU A 241 -24.78 3.14 -6.97
C LEU A 241 -23.89 3.99 -7.89
N GLN A 242 -24.47 4.62 -8.92
CA GLN A 242 -23.72 5.51 -9.81
C GLN A 242 -23.19 6.75 -9.08
N ALA A 243 -23.99 7.35 -8.19
CA ALA A 243 -23.54 8.48 -7.38
C ALA A 243 -22.46 8.09 -6.37
N TRP A 244 -22.60 6.92 -5.73
CA TRP A 244 -21.61 6.32 -4.83
C TRP A 244 -20.26 6.16 -5.50
N TRP A 245 -20.22 5.48 -6.64
CA TRP A 245 -18.97 5.22 -7.34
C TRP A 245 -18.34 6.50 -7.88
N LYS A 246 -19.16 7.44 -8.37
CA LYS A 246 -18.70 8.75 -8.83
C LYS A 246 -18.07 9.57 -7.69
N GLU A 247 -18.73 9.69 -6.54
CA GLU A 247 -18.19 10.44 -5.40
C GLU A 247 -16.90 9.78 -4.88
N LEU A 248 -16.87 8.45 -4.79
CA LEU A 248 -15.67 7.71 -4.41
C LEU A 248 -14.49 8.06 -5.31
N ARG A 249 -14.65 7.95 -6.64
CA ARG A 249 -13.56 8.21 -7.60
C ARG A 249 -13.17 9.69 -7.63
N GLU A 250 -14.14 10.60 -7.71
CA GLU A 250 -13.88 12.02 -7.99
C GLU A 250 -13.57 12.84 -6.74
N GLN A 251 -14.05 12.43 -5.56
CA GLN A 251 -13.85 13.13 -4.29
C GLN A 251 -13.07 12.30 -3.28
N GLY A 252 -13.40 11.02 -3.13
CA GLY A 252 -12.74 10.12 -2.18
C GLY A 252 -11.27 9.87 -2.52
N HIS A 253 -11.02 9.40 -3.74
CA HIS A 253 -9.71 9.21 -4.34
C HIS A 253 -9.44 10.24 -5.45
N GLY A 254 -9.87 11.48 -5.24
CA GLY A 254 -9.91 12.53 -6.27
C GLY A 254 -8.56 12.85 -6.93
N ASP A 255 -7.44 12.62 -6.24
CA ASP A 255 -6.08 12.80 -6.79
C ASP A 255 -5.74 11.77 -7.89
N LEU A 256 -6.44 10.63 -7.90
CA LEU A 256 -6.26 9.55 -8.87
C LEU A 256 -7.49 9.38 -9.78
N LYS A 257 -8.45 10.31 -9.77
CA LYS A 257 -9.72 10.18 -10.50
C LYS A 257 -9.57 9.97 -12.01
N ASP A 258 -8.49 10.51 -12.59
CA ASP A 258 -8.22 10.50 -14.02
C ASP A 258 -7.42 9.26 -14.47
N LYS A 259 -7.14 8.33 -13.55
CA LYS A 259 -6.43 7.09 -13.88
C LYS A 259 -7.35 6.13 -14.67
N PRO A 260 -6.82 5.45 -15.70
CA PRO A 260 -7.63 4.66 -16.62
C PRO A 260 -8.10 3.32 -16.04
N TRP A 261 -7.48 2.85 -14.95
CA TRP A 261 -7.78 1.57 -14.32
C TRP A 261 -9.06 1.58 -13.47
N TRP A 262 -9.67 2.74 -13.22
CA TRP A 262 -10.93 2.80 -12.49
C TRP A 262 -12.02 2.04 -13.26
N PRO A 263 -12.69 1.05 -12.63
CA PRO A 263 -13.92 0.47 -13.17
C PRO A 263 -14.92 1.57 -13.53
N LYS A 264 -15.66 1.38 -14.63
CA LYS A 264 -16.67 2.37 -15.04
C LYS A 264 -17.98 2.21 -14.27
N MET A 265 -18.14 1.08 -13.58
CA MET A 265 -19.35 0.70 -12.84
C MET A 265 -20.58 0.62 -13.75
N GLN A 266 -20.43 -0.02 -14.91
CA GLN A 266 -21.46 -0.20 -15.92
C GLN A 266 -21.97 -1.64 -15.98
N THR A 267 -21.23 -2.58 -15.41
CA THR A 267 -21.55 -4.01 -15.45
C THR A 267 -21.65 -4.61 -14.07
N ILE A 268 -22.40 -5.72 -13.96
CA ILE A 268 -22.48 -6.51 -12.72
C ILE A 268 -21.09 -7.03 -12.34
N GLN A 269 -20.27 -7.42 -13.32
CA GLN A 269 -18.93 -7.93 -13.08
C GLN A 269 -18.02 -6.88 -12.43
N GLU A 270 -18.04 -5.64 -12.92
CA GLU A 270 -17.29 -4.53 -12.30
C GLU A 270 -17.74 -4.26 -10.85
N LEU A 271 -19.05 -4.38 -10.57
CA LEU A 271 -19.59 -4.24 -9.22
C LEU A 271 -19.09 -5.37 -8.30
N ILE A 272 -19.16 -6.61 -8.78
CA ILE A 272 -18.69 -7.80 -8.03
C ILE A 272 -17.21 -7.68 -7.72
N ASP A 273 -16.38 -7.38 -8.72
CA ASP A 273 -14.93 -7.29 -8.54
C ASP A 273 -14.57 -6.14 -7.60
N SER A 274 -15.23 -4.98 -7.73
CA SER A 274 -15.01 -3.83 -6.84
C SER A 274 -15.40 -4.14 -5.39
N CYS A 275 -16.58 -4.73 -5.16
CA CYS A 275 -17.01 -5.13 -3.82
C CYS A 275 -16.09 -6.19 -3.22
N THR A 276 -15.62 -7.16 -4.03
CA THR A 276 -14.66 -8.18 -3.60
C THR A 276 -13.35 -7.55 -3.13
N ILE A 277 -12.79 -6.60 -3.89
CA ILE A 277 -11.58 -5.85 -3.50
C ILE A 277 -11.79 -5.09 -2.19
N ILE A 278 -12.90 -4.36 -2.06
CA ILE A 278 -13.22 -3.57 -0.86
C ILE A 278 -13.28 -4.47 0.38
N ILE A 279 -14.01 -5.59 0.29
CA ILE A 279 -14.15 -6.55 1.39
C ILE A 279 -12.81 -7.20 1.71
N TRP A 280 -12.03 -7.59 0.71
CA TRP A 280 -10.69 -8.15 0.88
C TRP A 280 -9.76 -7.20 1.63
N ILE A 281 -9.70 -5.93 1.22
CA ILE A 281 -8.87 -4.89 1.87
C ILE A 281 -9.28 -4.73 3.34
N ALA A 282 -10.58 -4.56 3.58
CA ALA A 282 -11.13 -4.27 4.90
C ALA A 282 -11.09 -5.46 5.87
N SER A 283 -10.89 -6.68 5.37
CA SER A 283 -10.87 -7.90 6.19
C SER A 283 -9.51 -8.60 6.13
N ALA A 284 -9.32 -9.51 5.18
CA ALA A 284 -8.20 -10.43 5.15
C ALA A 284 -6.85 -9.74 4.92
N LEU A 285 -6.78 -8.75 4.03
CA LEU A 285 -5.55 -7.99 3.82
C LEU A 285 -5.14 -7.25 5.09
N HIS A 286 -6.05 -6.48 5.69
CA HIS A 286 -5.81 -5.78 6.96
C HIS A 286 -5.40 -6.76 8.05
N ALA A 287 -6.12 -7.87 8.20
CA ALA A 287 -5.81 -8.88 9.21
C ALA A 287 -4.38 -9.42 9.06
N ALA A 288 -3.97 -9.75 7.83
CA ALA A 288 -2.65 -10.29 7.52
C ALA A 288 -1.51 -9.32 7.87
N VAL A 289 -1.71 -8.02 7.67
CA VAL A 289 -0.67 -6.99 7.93
C VAL A 289 -0.77 -6.36 9.32
N ASN A 290 -1.88 -6.55 10.05
CA ASN A 290 -2.13 -5.96 11.36
C ASN A 290 -1.88 -6.94 12.53
N PHE A 291 -2.56 -8.09 12.56
CA PHE A 291 -2.54 -8.95 13.77
C PHE A 291 -1.22 -9.68 13.97
N GLY A 292 -0.41 -9.83 12.91
CA GLY A 292 0.95 -10.36 13.00
C GLY A 292 1.94 -9.47 13.75
N GLN A 293 1.63 -8.18 13.94
CA GLN A 293 2.50 -7.23 14.65
C GLN A 293 2.71 -7.60 16.12
N LYS A 294 1.79 -8.38 16.71
CA LYS A 294 1.83 -8.84 18.11
C LYS A 294 2.20 -10.32 18.25
N LYS A 295 3.06 -10.89 17.40
CA LYS A 295 3.62 -12.22 17.71
C LYS A 295 4.39 -12.14 19.05
N PRO A 296 4.09 -13.00 20.04
CA PRO A 296 4.83 -13.04 21.30
C PRO A 296 6.23 -13.59 21.03
N SER A 297 7.16 -12.71 20.66
CA SER A 297 8.58 -13.02 20.70
C SER A 297 9.32 -11.77 21.14
N GLY A 298 9.88 -11.83 22.33
CA GLY A 298 10.72 -10.79 22.93
C GLY A 298 12.06 -10.59 22.20
N PHE A 299 12.07 -10.54 20.86
CA PHE A 299 13.24 -10.27 20.05
C PHE A 299 12.98 -9.06 19.14
N ARG A 300 13.25 -7.86 19.67
CA ARG A 300 13.35 -6.60 18.89
C ARG A 300 14.34 -6.69 17.70
N CYS A 301 15.16 -7.73 17.61
CA CYS A 301 16.10 -7.94 16.52
C CYS A 301 15.48 -8.49 15.22
N SER A 302 14.28 -9.09 15.25
CA SER A 302 13.64 -9.67 14.05
C SER A 302 12.81 -8.65 13.26
N HIS A 303 12.30 -7.61 13.91
CA HIS A 303 11.55 -6.50 13.30
C HIS A 303 12.06 -5.18 13.89
N ARG A 304 13.16 -4.65 13.36
CA ARG A 304 13.72 -3.37 13.81
C ARG A 304 13.02 -2.23 13.09
N SER A 305 12.54 -1.24 13.83
CA SER A 305 11.94 -0.03 13.24
C SER A 305 12.92 1.14 13.14
N LEU A 306 14.10 1.04 13.79
CA LEU A 306 15.16 2.04 13.82
C LEU A 306 16.55 1.35 13.89
N VAL A 307 17.56 1.97 13.27
CA VAL A 307 18.98 1.73 13.54
C VAL A 307 19.58 3.06 13.96
N VAL A 308 20.20 3.10 15.14
CA VAL A 308 20.90 4.29 15.66
C VAL A 308 22.37 4.18 15.26
N ASP A 309 22.87 5.19 14.56
CA ASP A 309 24.30 5.35 14.29
C ASP A 309 25.00 5.85 15.56
N PHE A 310 25.97 5.09 16.09
CA PHE A 310 26.73 5.45 17.30
C PHE A 310 27.85 6.47 17.03
N GLY A 311 27.84 7.13 15.86
CA GLY A 311 28.91 8.06 15.43
C GLY A 311 28.86 9.51 15.93
N ARG A 312 27.96 9.89 16.85
CA ARG A 312 27.98 11.24 17.44
C ARG A 312 28.38 11.20 18.92
N PRO A 313 29.47 11.89 19.33
CA PRO A 313 29.72 12.13 20.75
C PRO A 313 28.60 13.00 21.32
N ILE A 314 28.24 12.71 22.59
CA ILE A 314 27.29 13.48 23.41
C ILE A 314 27.83 14.90 23.61
#